data_AF-A0A7S1EPR0-F1
#
_entry.id   AF-A0A7S1EPR0-F1
#
_cell.length_a   1.000
_cell.length_b   1.000
_cell.length_c   1.000
_cell.angle_alpha   90.00
_cell.angle_beta   90.00
_cell.angle_gamma   90.00
#
_symmetry.space_group_name_H-M   'P 1'
#
loop_
_entity.id
_entity.type
_entity.pdbx_description
1 polymer ?
#
loop_
_entity_poly.entity_id
_entity_poly.type
_entity_poly.pdbx_seq_one_letter_code
_entity_poly.pdbx_strand_id
1 'polypeptide(L)'
;MVRYKEDHFRLNVFYLIQFLISLVVVIPFLDGATLITGDLSTFNVTFNNSPDPAYIEAVTIAVEEAASAWPSEVVVQLVVNFQAPTTFLGLGFATSSREIDTIFFPIASAEALEGRNLNGDNFDVEIQFSTQNWHTDVNSNPSATEPDLITVALHELMHGLFYVGNYNAGGDRQI
;
A
#
# COMPACT_ATOMS: atom_id res chain seq x y z
N MET A 1 -23.49 54.60 25.62
CA MET A 1 -24.32 53.46 25.20
C MET A 1 -23.51 52.64 24.20
N VAL A 2 -23.34 51.36 24.49
CA VAL A 2 -22.36 50.43 23.91
C VAL A 2 -22.74 50.01 22.48
N ARG A 3 -21.76 49.95 21.56
CA ARG A 3 -21.62 48.88 20.54
C ARG A 3 -20.26 48.99 19.84
N TYR A 4 -19.34 48.09 20.18
CA TYR A 4 -18.19 47.70 19.36
C TYR A 4 -18.07 46.19 19.49
N LYS A 5 -18.34 45.47 18.40
CA LYS A 5 -17.87 44.12 18.05
C LYS A 5 -18.86 43.48 17.09
N GLU A 6 -18.59 43.59 15.81
CA GLU A 6 -18.72 42.51 14.83
C GLU A 6 -17.51 42.65 13.89
N ASP A 7 -17.05 41.56 13.29
CA ASP A 7 -16.03 41.50 12.21
C ASP A 7 -14.57 41.13 12.50
N HIS A 8 -14.28 40.26 13.48
CA HIS A 8 -12.95 39.59 13.51
C HIS A 8 -13.00 38.11 13.94
N PHE A 9 -13.86 37.29 13.34
CA PHE A 9 -13.85 35.83 13.61
C PHE A 9 -13.99 34.94 12.38
N ARG A 10 -13.51 35.37 11.20
CA ARG A 10 -13.51 34.53 9.98
C ARG A 10 -12.27 34.61 9.10
N LEU A 11 -11.12 34.98 9.67
CA LEU A 11 -9.82 34.81 9.02
C LEU A 11 -8.84 34.26 10.05
N ASN A 12 -8.89 32.95 10.31
CA ASN A 12 -7.80 32.18 10.96
C ASN A 12 -8.05 30.66 11.06
N VAL A 13 -9.00 30.10 10.29
CA VAL A 13 -9.18 28.63 10.21
C VAL A 13 -8.54 28.06 8.95
N PHE A 14 -8.53 28.81 7.83
CA PHE A 14 -7.91 28.35 6.59
C PHE A 14 -6.37 28.32 6.61
N TYR A 15 -5.72 29.21 7.37
CA TYR A 15 -4.26 29.16 7.55
C TYR A 15 -3.82 28.17 8.64
N LEU A 16 -4.73 27.73 9.52
CA LEU A 16 -4.43 26.71 10.53
C LEU A 16 -4.53 25.29 9.95
N ILE A 17 -5.35 25.10 8.91
CA ILE A 17 -5.49 23.82 8.19
C ILE A 17 -4.34 23.62 7.19
N GLN A 18 -3.82 24.68 6.59
CA GLN A 18 -2.66 24.58 5.66
C GLN A 18 -1.31 24.33 6.37
N PHE A 19 -1.23 24.49 7.70
CA PHE A 19 0.00 24.26 8.48
C PHE A 19 0.04 22.89 9.18
N LEU A 20 -1.04 22.11 9.11
CA LEU A 20 -1.11 20.75 9.67
C LEU A 20 -0.60 19.66 8.72
N ILE A 21 -0.27 19.99 7.47
CA ILE A 21 0.26 19.04 6.47
C ILE A 21 1.80 19.08 6.35
N SER A 22 2.48 19.99 7.04
CA SER A 22 3.96 20.10 6.96
C SER A 22 4.71 19.64 8.21
N LEU A 23 4.09 18.83 9.07
CA LEU A 23 4.80 18.11 10.12
C LEU A 23 4.80 16.62 9.83
N VAL A 24 5.43 16.24 8.72
CA VAL A 24 6.06 14.92 8.63
C VAL A 24 7.18 14.96 9.66
N VAL A 25 6.83 14.52 10.87
CA VAL A 25 7.79 14.10 11.87
C VAL A 25 8.78 13.21 11.15
N VAL A 26 10.07 13.49 11.27
CA VAL A 26 11.13 12.54 10.94
C VAL A 26 10.97 11.39 11.93
N ILE A 27 10.05 10.48 11.62
CA ILE A 27 9.83 9.25 12.35
C ILE A 27 11.07 8.40 12.02
N PRO A 28 11.82 7.93 13.03
CA PRO A 28 12.94 7.04 12.77
C PRO A 28 12.37 5.79 12.11
N PHE A 29 12.84 5.46 10.89
CA PHE A 29 12.75 4.15 10.23
C PHE A 29 11.91 3.13 11.00
N LEU A 30 10.58 3.24 10.92
CA LEU A 30 9.72 2.53 11.87
C LEU A 30 9.71 1.05 11.49
N ASP A 31 10.45 0.24 12.23
CA ASP A 31 10.11 -1.18 12.40
C ASP A 31 8.73 -1.20 13.07
N GLY A 32 7.67 -1.32 12.26
CA GLY A 32 6.30 -1.28 12.73
C GLY A 32 5.27 -1.15 11.61
N ALA A 33 4.10 -1.74 11.81
CA ALA A 33 3.01 -1.67 10.86
C ALA A 33 2.34 -0.28 10.87
N THR A 34 2.04 0.26 9.69
CA THR A 34 1.38 1.56 9.47
C THR A 34 0.07 1.36 8.73
N LEU A 35 -1.01 1.95 9.24
CA LEU A 35 -2.29 1.96 8.53
C LEU A 35 -2.27 3.04 7.43
N ILE A 36 -2.49 2.61 6.20
CA ILE A 36 -2.68 3.46 5.02
C ILE A 36 -4.12 3.25 4.55
N THR A 37 -4.91 4.32 4.57
CA THR A 37 -6.34 4.27 4.26
C THR A 37 -6.60 5.13 3.04
N GLY A 38 -7.20 4.52 2.00
CA GLY A 38 -7.78 5.21 0.87
C GLY A 38 -9.29 5.27 0.97
N ASP A 39 -9.94 5.69 -0.12
CA ASP A 39 -11.41 5.86 -0.16
C ASP A 39 -12.19 4.54 -0.05
N LEU A 40 -11.61 3.39 -0.44
CA LEU A 40 -12.33 2.13 -0.62
C LEU A 40 -11.81 0.97 0.26
N SER A 41 -10.59 1.07 0.79
CA SER A 41 -10.01 0.04 1.66
C SER A 41 -8.91 0.60 2.56
N THR A 42 -8.40 -0.25 3.46
CA THR A 42 -7.28 0.07 4.35
C THR A 42 -6.25 -1.04 4.33
N PHE A 43 -4.98 -0.64 4.29
CA PHE A 43 -3.83 -1.54 4.32
C PHE A 43 -3.06 -1.32 5.63
N ASN A 44 -2.69 -2.40 6.30
CA ASN A 44 -1.75 -2.40 7.40
C ASN A 44 -0.38 -2.83 6.86
N VAL A 45 0.52 -1.86 6.66
CA VAL A 45 1.76 -2.03 5.92
C VAL A 45 2.96 -2.09 6.86
N THR A 46 3.71 -3.19 6.80
CA THR A 46 4.97 -3.37 7.50
C THR A 46 6.13 -3.21 6.52
N PHE A 47 7.05 -2.29 6.80
CA PHE A 47 8.27 -2.10 6.01
C PHE A 47 9.46 -2.73 6.72
N ASN A 48 10.21 -3.56 6.01
CA ASN A 48 11.44 -4.18 6.51
C ASN A 48 12.64 -3.76 5.65
N ASN A 49 13.75 -3.44 6.32
CA ASN A 49 15.05 -3.18 5.70
C ASN A 49 15.07 -2.04 4.66
N SER A 50 14.12 -1.10 4.71
CA SER A 50 14.15 0.05 3.78
C SER A 50 15.43 0.87 3.98
N PRO A 51 16.26 1.05 2.94
CA PRO A 51 17.49 1.82 3.06
C PRO A 51 17.27 3.33 3.05
N ASP A 52 16.09 3.79 2.60
CA ASP A 52 15.79 5.21 2.35
C ASP A 52 14.33 5.53 2.75
N PRO A 53 14.07 6.58 3.57
CA PRO A 53 12.72 7.05 3.86
C PRO A 53 11.91 7.42 2.61
N ALA A 54 12.55 7.90 1.53
CA ALA A 54 11.87 8.21 0.28
C ALA A 54 11.27 6.96 -0.38
N TYR A 55 11.82 5.77 -0.11
CA TYR A 55 11.26 4.52 -0.63
C TYR A 55 9.99 4.13 0.12
N ILE A 56 9.94 4.40 1.42
CA ILE A 56 8.74 4.22 2.24
C ILE A 56 7.65 5.15 1.72
N GLU A 57 7.97 6.44 1.52
CA GLU A 57 7.01 7.43 0.99
C GLU A 57 6.47 7.03 -0.40
N ALA A 58 7.35 6.64 -1.32
CA ALA A 58 6.96 6.19 -2.65
C ALA A 58 6.01 4.98 -2.62
N VAL A 59 6.31 3.97 -1.80
CA VAL A 59 5.45 2.79 -1.64
C VAL A 59 4.14 3.16 -0.93
N THR A 60 4.17 4.07 0.05
CA THR A 60 2.96 4.57 0.72
C THR A 60 2.00 5.22 -0.27
N ILE A 61 2.51 6.04 -1.20
CA ILE A 61 1.72 6.64 -2.28
C ILE A 61 1.08 5.54 -3.13
N ALA A 62 1.86 4.54 -3.56
CA ALA A 62 1.31 3.43 -4.35
C ALA A 62 0.22 2.64 -3.60
N VAL A 63 0.38 2.42 -2.30
CA VAL A 63 -0.62 1.75 -1.47
C VAL A 63 -1.88 2.61 -1.31
N GLU A 64 -1.75 3.91 -1.11
CA GLU A 64 -2.89 4.84 -1.01
C GLU A 64 -3.72 4.88 -2.31
N GLU A 65 -3.04 4.89 -3.46
CA GLU A 65 -3.70 4.78 -4.77
C GLU A 65 -4.45 3.46 -4.94
N ALA A 66 -3.83 2.33 -4.57
CA ALA A 66 -4.51 1.04 -4.58
C ALA A 66 -5.71 1.00 -3.61
N ALA A 67 -5.55 1.56 -2.41
CA ALA A 67 -6.58 1.62 -1.39
C ALA A 67 -7.78 2.49 -1.78
N SER A 68 -7.54 3.50 -2.63
CA SER A 68 -8.58 4.36 -3.18
C SER A 68 -9.26 3.76 -4.42
N ALA A 69 -8.62 2.78 -5.07
CA ALA A 69 -9.12 2.16 -6.30
C ALA A 69 -9.79 0.79 -6.09
N TRP A 70 -9.42 0.04 -5.06
CA TRP A 70 -9.89 -1.33 -4.84
C TRP A 70 -10.68 -1.48 -3.53
N PRO A 71 -11.94 -1.93 -3.59
CA PRO A 71 -12.79 -2.06 -2.41
C PRO A 71 -12.49 -3.32 -1.59
N SER A 72 -12.37 -3.14 -0.27
CA SER A 72 -12.33 -4.20 0.73
C SER A 72 -12.75 -3.64 2.09
N GLU A 73 -13.69 -4.32 2.75
CA GLU A 73 -14.05 -4.02 4.15
C GLU A 73 -13.08 -4.67 5.16
N VAL A 74 -12.21 -5.57 4.68
CA VAL A 74 -11.17 -6.23 5.49
C VAL A 74 -9.85 -5.51 5.30
N VAL A 75 -9.15 -5.22 6.41
CA VAL A 75 -7.84 -4.57 6.41
C VAL A 75 -6.80 -5.52 5.83
N VAL A 76 -6.17 -5.12 4.73
CA VAL A 76 -5.15 -5.93 4.05
C VAL A 76 -3.82 -5.85 4.78
N GLN A 77 -3.28 -7.01 5.18
CA GLN A 77 -1.98 -7.12 5.82
C GLN A 77 -0.89 -7.19 4.75
N LEU A 78 -0.10 -6.13 4.59
CA LEU A 78 0.96 -6.03 3.58
C LEU A 78 2.33 -5.99 4.27
N VAL A 79 3.25 -6.83 3.80
CA VAL A 79 4.67 -6.72 4.15
C VAL A 79 5.51 -6.34 2.94
N VAL A 80 6.37 -5.34 3.11
CA VAL A 80 7.27 -4.83 2.08
C VAL A 80 8.70 -5.01 2.56
N ASN A 81 9.49 -5.75 1.79
CA ASN A 81 10.89 -6.05 2.10
C ASN A 81 11.80 -5.42 1.05
N PHE A 82 12.82 -4.70 1.49
CA PHE A 82 13.91 -4.28 0.61
C PHE A 82 15.10 -5.23 0.76
N GLN A 83 15.68 -5.64 -0.37
CA GLN A 83 16.80 -6.57 -0.40
C GLN A 83 17.89 -6.11 -1.37
N ALA A 84 19.10 -6.68 -1.20
CA ALA A 84 20.24 -6.37 -2.06
C ALA A 84 19.90 -6.54 -3.56
N PRO A 85 20.60 -5.83 -4.47
CA PRO A 85 20.24 -5.79 -5.87
C PRO A 85 20.06 -7.19 -6.50
N THR A 86 18.93 -7.39 -7.17
CA THR A 86 18.61 -8.60 -7.95
C THR A 86 18.35 -8.27 -9.43
N THR A 87 18.15 -9.29 -10.27
CA THR A 87 17.76 -9.11 -11.68
C THR A 87 16.32 -8.63 -11.85
N PHE A 88 15.47 -8.75 -10.82
CA PHE A 88 14.10 -8.24 -10.82
C PHE A 88 14.05 -6.92 -10.06
N LEU A 89 13.20 -6.00 -10.51
CA LEU A 89 12.96 -4.71 -9.85
C LEU A 89 12.15 -4.91 -8.57
N GLY A 90 11.07 -5.67 -8.66
CA GLY A 90 10.28 -6.14 -7.54
C GLY A 90 9.69 -7.51 -7.82
N LEU A 91 9.10 -8.10 -6.77
CA LEU A 91 8.26 -9.30 -6.82
C LEU A 91 7.14 -9.15 -5.79
N GLY A 92 5.89 -9.06 -6.25
CA GLY A 92 4.70 -9.09 -5.42
C GLY A 92 3.91 -10.38 -5.57
N PHE A 93 3.46 -10.95 -4.45
CA PHE A 93 2.65 -12.17 -4.46
C PHE A 93 1.73 -12.27 -3.24
N ALA A 94 0.66 -13.03 -3.40
CA ALA A 94 -0.21 -13.42 -2.31
C ALA A 94 0.51 -14.48 -1.45
N THR A 95 0.42 -14.37 -0.13
CA THR A 95 1.04 -15.35 0.78
C THR A 95 0.29 -16.69 0.80
N SER A 96 -1.00 -16.67 0.47
CA SER A 96 -1.87 -17.84 0.37
C SER A 96 -3.04 -17.57 -0.57
N SER A 97 -3.83 -18.61 -0.82
CA SER A 97 -5.05 -18.53 -1.63
C SER A 97 -6.20 -19.28 -0.98
N ARG A 98 -7.43 -18.95 -1.38
CA ARG A 98 -8.65 -19.62 -0.96
C ARG A 98 -9.52 -19.95 -2.15
N GLU A 99 -10.08 -21.16 -2.13
CA GLU A 99 -11.06 -21.59 -3.10
C GLU A 99 -12.44 -21.05 -2.70
N ILE A 100 -13.06 -20.27 -3.58
CA ILE A 100 -14.45 -19.81 -3.47
C ILE A 100 -15.13 -20.23 -4.76
N ASP A 101 -16.21 -21.02 -4.66
CA ASP A 101 -16.97 -21.52 -5.81
C ASP A 101 -16.09 -22.11 -6.93
N THR A 102 -15.12 -22.97 -6.57
CA THR A 102 -14.16 -23.64 -7.48
C THR A 102 -13.09 -22.76 -8.13
N ILE A 103 -13.01 -21.48 -7.74
CA ILE A 103 -12.00 -20.54 -8.21
C ILE A 103 -11.05 -20.22 -7.05
N PHE A 104 -9.74 -20.32 -7.29
CA PHE A 104 -8.75 -19.89 -6.32
C PHE A 104 -8.52 -18.39 -6.43
N PHE A 105 -8.77 -17.68 -5.34
CA PHE A 105 -8.47 -16.26 -5.18
C PHE A 105 -7.24 -16.07 -4.29
N PRO A 106 -6.38 -15.08 -4.58
CA PRO A 106 -5.44 -14.54 -3.60
C PRO A 106 -6.13 -14.25 -2.28
N ILE A 107 -5.45 -14.48 -1.16
CA ILE A 107 -6.07 -14.37 0.16
C ILE A 107 -6.72 -12.99 0.40
N ALA A 108 -6.06 -11.88 0.07
CA ALA A 108 -6.65 -10.52 0.19
C ALA A 108 -7.97 -10.39 -0.60
N SER A 109 -8.00 -10.89 -1.84
CA SER A 109 -9.20 -10.88 -2.68
C SER A 109 -10.29 -11.80 -2.12
N ALA A 110 -9.93 -12.97 -1.61
CA ALA A 110 -10.87 -13.89 -0.98
C ALA A 110 -11.51 -13.27 0.27
N GLU A 111 -10.71 -12.57 1.09
CA GLU A 111 -11.19 -11.86 2.29
C GLU A 111 -12.11 -10.70 1.94
N ALA A 112 -11.79 -9.94 0.89
CA ALA A 112 -12.64 -8.87 0.38
C ALA A 112 -14.00 -9.41 -0.12
N LEU A 113 -14.01 -10.56 -0.80
CA LEU A 113 -15.23 -11.22 -1.28
C LEU A 113 -16.08 -11.80 -0.14
N GLU A 114 -15.44 -12.40 0.86
CA GLU A 114 -16.11 -13.04 2.01
C GLU A 114 -16.46 -12.05 3.14
N GLY A 115 -15.91 -10.83 3.11
CA GLY A 115 -16.11 -9.79 4.12
C GLY A 115 -15.53 -10.15 5.49
N ARG A 116 -14.54 -11.05 5.56
CA ARG A 116 -13.90 -11.49 6.80
C ARG A 116 -12.48 -11.96 6.55
N ASN A 117 -11.64 -11.86 7.59
CA ASN A 117 -10.31 -12.44 7.60
C ASN A 117 -10.38 -13.98 7.53
N LEU A 118 -9.49 -14.58 6.72
CA LEU A 118 -9.42 -16.00 6.36
C LEU A 118 -8.06 -16.64 6.66
N ASN A 119 -7.03 -15.87 7.04
CA ASN A 119 -5.68 -16.36 7.33
C ASN A 119 -5.12 -15.98 8.72
N GLY A 120 -5.91 -15.34 9.58
CA GLY A 120 -5.53 -14.93 10.93
C GLY A 120 -4.59 -13.73 10.93
N ASP A 121 -3.48 -13.83 11.67
CA ASP A 121 -2.49 -12.75 11.80
C ASP A 121 -1.40 -12.80 10.70
N ASN A 122 -1.57 -13.65 9.68
CA ASN A 122 -0.61 -13.75 8.58
C ASN A 122 -0.74 -12.54 7.65
N PHE A 123 0.36 -12.17 6.99
CA PHE A 123 0.28 -11.21 5.90
C PHE A 123 -0.54 -11.76 4.74
N ASP A 124 -1.25 -10.91 4.02
CA ASP A 124 -2.00 -11.25 2.82
C ASP A 124 -1.13 -11.15 1.57
N VAL A 125 -0.32 -10.10 1.53
CA VAL A 125 0.54 -9.75 0.42
C VAL A 125 1.97 -9.56 0.93
N GLU A 126 2.91 -10.12 0.20
CA GLU A 126 4.33 -9.84 0.36
C GLU A 126 4.87 -9.21 -0.93
N ILE A 127 5.64 -8.13 -0.75
CA ILE A 127 6.39 -7.49 -1.83
C ILE A 127 7.87 -7.47 -1.46
N GLN A 128 8.71 -7.82 -2.42
CA GLN A 128 10.17 -7.73 -2.31
C GLN A 128 10.70 -6.77 -3.37
N PHE A 129 11.37 -5.70 -2.95
CA PHE A 129 12.06 -4.78 -3.85
C PHE A 129 13.57 -4.98 -3.82
N SER A 130 14.17 -4.98 -5.01
CA SER A 130 15.61 -4.86 -5.18
C SER A 130 16.04 -3.42 -4.85
N THR A 131 17.11 -3.22 -4.07
CA THR A 131 17.65 -1.88 -3.85
C THR A 131 18.39 -1.41 -5.09
N GLN A 132 17.75 -0.56 -5.88
CA GLN A 132 18.30 0.05 -7.09
C GLN A 132 18.36 1.57 -6.93
N ASN A 133 18.86 2.27 -7.95
CA ASN A 133 18.76 3.73 -8.02
C ASN A 133 17.32 4.10 -8.43
N TRP A 134 16.42 4.11 -7.44
CA TRP A 134 15.00 4.34 -7.66
C TRP A 134 14.68 5.81 -7.86
N HIS A 135 13.79 6.10 -8.80
CA HIS A 135 13.09 7.38 -8.87
C HIS A 135 11.87 7.34 -7.95
N THR A 136 11.73 8.36 -7.09
CA THR A 136 10.68 8.43 -6.06
C THR A 136 9.88 9.73 -6.06
N ASP A 137 10.25 10.72 -6.89
CA ASP A 137 9.63 12.05 -6.86
C ASP A 137 8.38 12.10 -7.77
N VAL A 138 7.22 12.35 -7.17
CA VAL A 138 5.95 12.53 -7.90
C VAL A 138 5.89 13.77 -8.78
N ASN A 139 6.82 14.71 -8.60
CA ASN A 139 6.85 15.99 -9.32
C ASN A 139 7.80 15.99 -10.52
N SER A 140 8.57 14.92 -10.70
CA SER A 140 9.48 14.77 -11.85
C SER A 140 9.25 13.48 -12.60
N ASN A 141 9.73 13.44 -13.85
CA ASN A 141 9.71 12.20 -14.62
C ASN A 141 10.98 11.39 -14.31
N PRO A 142 10.88 10.06 -14.21
CA PRO A 142 12.04 9.20 -14.09
C PRO A 142 12.98 9.37 -15.28
N SER A 143 14.29 9.30 -15.02
CA SER A 143 15.28 9.23 -16.08
C SER A 143 15.27 7.84 -16.75
N ALA A 144 15.85 7.71 -17.94
CA ALA A 144 15.95 6.40 -18.62
C ALA A 144 16.76 5.35 -17.84
N THR A 145 17.47 5.76 -16.79
CA THR A 145 18.35 4.91 -15.97
C THR A 145 17.80 4.64 -14.57
N GLU A 146 16.66 5.23 -14.21
CA GLU A 146 16.10 5.17 -12.85
C GLU A 146 14.65 4.69 -12.95
N PRO A 147 14.36 3.42 -12.62
CA PRO A 147 13.00 2.93 -12.59
C PRO A 147 12.18 3.68 -11.53
N ASP A 148 10.90 3.93 -11.83
CA ASP A 148 9.98 4.61 -10.94
C ASP A 148 9.41 3.67 -9.87
N LEU A 149 9.76 3.91 -8.60
CA LEU A 149 9.38 3.01 -7.52
C LEU A 149 7.88 3.03 -7.25
N ILE A 150 7.20 4.16 -7.42
CA ILE A 150 5.75 4.27 -7.20
C ILE A 150 5.01 3.35 -8.19
N THR A 151 5.38 3.44 -9.47
CA THR A 151 4.78 2.65 -10.53
C THR A 151 5.07 1.16 -10.36
N VAL A 152 6.31 0.80 -10.02
CA VAL A 152 6.68 -0.60 -9.76
C VAL A 152 6.00 -1.12 -8.50
N ALA A 153 5.90 -0.33 -7.44
CA ALA A 153 5.23 -0.75 -6.21
C ALA A 153 3.74 -1.00 -6.44
N LEU A 154 3.08 -0.14 -7.21
CA LEU A 154 1.70 -0.36 -7.60
C LEU A 154 1.58 -1.65 -8.42
N HIS A 155 2.48 -1.89 -9.38
CA HIS A 155 2.50 -3.12 -10.18
C HIS A 155 2.63 -4.39 -9.32
N GLU A 156 3.61 -4.44 -8.42
CA GLU A 156 3.81 -5.60 -7.54
C GLU A 156 2.66 -5.80 -6.56
N LEU A 157 2.09 -4.71 -6.03
CA LEU A 157 0.91 -4.79 -5.17
C LEU A 157 -0.28 -5.41 -5.91
N MET A 158 -0.49 -5.04 -7.18
CA MET A 158 -1.55 -5.64 -7.99
C MET A 158 -1.32 -7.14 -8.25
N HIS A 159 -0.07 -7.58 -8.37
CA HIS A 159 0.22 -9.03 -8.41
C HIS A 159 -0.19 -9.72 -7.11
N GLY A 160 0.11 -9.13 -5.96
CA GLY A 160 -0.30 -9.66 -4.66
C GLY A 160 -1.81 -9.72 -4.47
N LEU A 161 -2.53 -8.68 -4.91
CA LEU A 161 -3.99 -8.60 -4.76
C LEU A 161 -4.73 -9.54 -5.73
N PHE A 162 -4.24 -9.67 -6.97
CA PHE A 162 -5.06 -10.19 -8.06
C PHE A 162 -4.53 -11.41 -8.79
N TYR A 163 -3.35 -11.97 -8.46
CA TYR A 163 -2.77 -13.04 -9.29
C TYR A 163 -3.83 -14.07 -9.72
N VAL A 164 -4.14 -14.02 -11.02
CA VAL A 164 -5.43 -14.43 -11.57
C VAL A 164 -5.64 -15.93 -11.40
N GLY A 165 -6.85 -16.27 -10.94
CA GLY A 165 -7.21 -17.61 -10.48
C GLY A 165 -6.88 -18.71 -11.48
N ASN A 166 -6.30 -19.77 -10.97
CA ASN A 166 -6.20 -21.02 -11.71
C ASN A 166 -7.55 -21.74 -11.59
N TYR A 167 -8.13 -22.14 -12.72
CA TYR A 167 -9.35 -22.93 -12.74
C TYR A 167 -9.01 -24.37 -12.35
N ASN A 168 -9.69 -24.91 -11.33
CA ASN A 168 -9.52 -26.30 -10.96
C ASN A 168 -10.27 -27.18 -11.98
N ALA A 169 -9.54 -27.83 -12.88
CA ALA A 169 -10.14 -28.59 -13.99
C ALA A 169 -10.65 -29.99 -13.60
N GLY A 170 -10.51 -30.43 -12.35
CA GLY A 170 -11.09 -31.72 -11.96
C GLY A 170 -10.80 -32.12 -10.52
N GLY A 171 -11.76 -32.84 -9.93
CA GLY A 171 -11.51 -33.70 -8.78
C GLY A 171 -10.50 -34.78 -9.17
N ASP A 172 -9.22 -34.44 -9.11
CA ASP A 172 -8.20 -35.28 -8.52
C ASP A 172 -6.96 -34.41 -8.28
N ARG A 173 -6.55 -34.47 -7.02
CA ARG A 173 -5.47 -33.70 -6.38
C ARG A 173 -4.21 -33.66 -7.24
N GLN A 174 -3.75 -32.45 -7.54
CA GLN A 174 -2.32 -32.12 -7.50
C GLN A 174 -2.12 -30.70 -6.97
N ILE A 175 -1.65 -30.60 -5.72
CA ILE A 175 -0.32 -30.05 -5.42
C ILE A 175 0.38 -31.03 -4.49
#